data_AF-A0A645B4T9-F1
#
_entry.id   AF-A0A645B4T9-F1
#
_cell.length_a   1.000
_cell.length_b   1.000
_cell.length_c   1.000
_cell.angle_alpha   90.00
_cell.angle_beta   90.00
_cell.angle_gamma   90.00
#
_symmetry.space_group_name_H-M   'P 1'
#
loop_
_entity.id
_entity.type
_entity.pdbx_description
1 polymer ?
#
loop_
_entity_poly.entity_id
_entity_poly.type
_entity_poly.pdbx_seq_one_letter_code
_entity_poly.pdbx_strand_id
1 'polypeptide(L)' 'MQTRIKIRIHKSVMDRMLDYCAYEDFSPDGDEHYIVDFPFIENEYYYDILLSFGDKCECLEPHIRNEMKRKIQEIAALYA' A
#
# COMPACT_ATOMS: atom_id res chain seq x y z
N MET A 1 9.20 0.45 -14.78
CA MET A 1 8.93 1.91 -14.87
C MET A 1 8.31 2.32 -13.55
N GLN A 2 8.79 3.39 -12.92
CA GLN A 2 8.20 3.90 -11.69
C GLN A 2 6.90 4.63 -12.02
N THR A 3 5.85 4.37 -11.27
CA THR A 3 4.54 5.02 -11.38
C THR A 3 4.08 5.49 -10.01
N ARG A 4 3.17 6.46 -10.00
CA ARG A 4 2.55 6.99 -8.79
C ARG A 4 1.19 6.32 -8.61
N ILE A 5 0.97 5.66 -7.47
CA ILE A 5 -0.29 4.97 -7.18
C ILE A 5 -0.92 5.56 -5.94
N LYS A 6 -2.26 5.54 -5.86
CA LYS A 6 -2.95 5.94 -4.65
C LYS A 6 -3.14 4.75 -3.73
N ILE A 7 -2.77 4.93 -2.46
CA ILE A 7 -3.10 4.01 -1.39
C ILE A 7 -3.76 4.77 -0.24
N ARG A 8 -4.54 4.05 0.58
CA ARG A 8 -5.04 4.55 1.86
C ARG A 8 -4.34 3.80 2.98
N ILE A 9 -3.80 4.53 3.95
CA ILE A 9 -3.16 3.94 5.12
C ILE A 9 -3.82 4.42 6.41
N HIS A 10 -3.78 3.59 7.46
CA HIS A 10 -4.12 4.03 8.81
C HIS A 10 -2.96 4.83 9.44
N LYS A 11 -3.27 5.86 10.24
CA LYS A 11 -2.28 6.73 10.91
C LYS A 11 -1.20 5.98 11.68
N SER A 12 -1.52 4.79 12.22
CA SER A 12 -0.57 3.98 12.99
C SER A 12 0.59 3.40 12.17
N VAL A 13 0.51 3.39 10.83
CA VAL A 13 1.61 2.94 9.96
C VAL A 13 2.30 4.09 9.24
N MET A 14 1.93 5.34 9.54
CA MET A 14 2.51 6.55 8.94
C MET A 14 4.03 6.59 9.11
N ASP A 15 4.55 6.38 10.32
CA ASP A 15 6.00 6.44 10.59
C ASP A 15 6.78 5.41 9.76
N ARG A 16 6.23 4.21 9.57
CA ARG A 16 6.81 3.18 8.70
C ARG A 16 6.68 3.53 7.21
N MET A 17 5.62 4.25 6.83
CA MET A 17 5.38 4.68 5.44
C MET A 17 6.39 5.75 5.01
N LEU A 18 6.84 6.59 5.95
CA LEU A 18 7.82 7.65 5.72
C LEU A 18 9.22 7.11 5.35
N ASP A 19 9.51 5.84 5.60
CA ASP A 19 10.72 5.16 5.11
C ASP A 19 10.73 5.02 3.57
N TYR A 20 9.56 5.13 2.93
CA TYR A 20 9.38 4.85 1.50
C TYR A 20 8.88 6.05 0.68
N CYS A 21 8.33 7.09 1.31
CA CYS A 21 7.81 8.27 0.63
C CYS A 21 7.84 9.52 1.54
N ALA A 22 7.75 10.71 0.95
CA ALA A 22 7.87 11.96 1.70
C ALA A 22 6.53 12.32 2.36
N TYR A 23 6.55 13.03 3.48
CA TYR A 23 5.33 13.49 4.16
C TYR A 23 4.42 14.34 3.26
N GLU A 24 4.99 15.04 2.28
CA GLU A 24 4.27 15.84 1.28
C GLU A 24 3.33 15.00 0.40
N ASP A 25 3.58 13.69 0.30
CA ASP A 25 2.76 12.76 -0.48
C ASP A 25 1.48 12.33 0.27
N PHE A 26 1.31 12.76 1.54
CA PHE A 26 0.20 12.36 2.42
C PHE A 26 -0.87 13.44 2.45
N SER A 27 -2.11 13.04 2.17
CA SER A 27 -3.32 13.86 2.30
C SER A 27 -4.23 13.25 3.37
N PRO A 28 -4.72 14.01 4.36
CA PRO A 28 -5.67 13.50 5.35
C PRO A 28 -6.92 12.90 4.70
N ASP A 29 -7.37 11.76 5.20
CA ASP A 29 -8.59 11.04 4.77
C ASP A 29 -9.43 10.70 6.01
N GLY A 30 -10.18 11.69 6.49
CA GLY A 30 -10.91 11.60 7.76
C GLY A 30 -9.97 11.64 8.98
N ASP A 31 -10.41 11.03 10.09
CA ASP A 31 -9.74 11.17 11.40
C ASP A 31 -8.59 10.18 11.63
N GLU A 32 -8.59 9.07 10.88
CA GLU A 32 -7.70 7.93 11.17
C GLU A 32 -6.83 7.51 9.99
N HIS A 33 -7.05 8.08 8.80
CA HIS A 33 -6.39 7.63 7.58
C HIS A 33 -5.74 8.76 6.81
N TYR A 34 -4.83 8.37 5.91
CA TYR A 34 -4.23 9.22 4.90
C TYR A 34 -4.39 8.57 3.53
N ILE A 35 -4.69 9.37 2.51
CA ILE A 35 -4.39 9.02 1.12
C ILE A 35 -2.93 9.36 0.87
N VAL A 36 -2.17 8.39 0.37
CA VAL A 36 -0.76 8.57 0.03
C VAL A 36 -0.61 8.39 -1.47
N ASP A 37 0.03 9.35 -2.11
CA ASP A 37 0.55 9.19 -3.46
C ASP A 37 1.88 8.43 -3.35
N PHE A 38 1.89 7.13 -3.62
CA PHE A 38 3.03 6.26 -3.35
C PHE A 38 3.92 6.08 -4.59
N PRO A 39 5.24 6.35 -4.53
CA PRO A 39 6.18 6.09 -5.62
C PRO A 39 6.42 4.58 -5.77
N PHE A 40 5.63 3.94 -6.62
CA PHE A 40 5.59 2.49 -6.78
C PHE A 40 6.37 2.01 -8.01
N ILE A 41 7.12 0.91 -7.86
CA ILE A 41 7.70 0.18 -8.97
C ILE A 41 7.04 -1.18 -9.01
N GLU A 42 6.46 -1.56 -10.15
CA GLU A 42 5.76 -2.84 -10.29
C GLU A 42 6.74 -4.02 -10.31
N ASN A 43 7.11 -4.48 -9.11
CA ASN A 43 7.96 -5.62 -8.84
C ASN A 43 7.60 -6.28 -7.49
N GLU A 44 8.14 -7.47 -7.23
CA GLU A 44 7.81 -8.22 -6.00
C GLU A 44 8.14 -7.46 -4.72
N TYR A 45 9.29 -6.78 -4.66
CA TYR A 45 9.72 -6.02 -3.49
C TYR A 45 8.69 -4.96 -3.05
N TYR A 46 8.14 -4.20 -3.99
CA TYR A 46 7.13 -3.17 -3.69
C TYR A 46 5.77 -3.76 -3.32
N TYR A 47 5.40 -4.90 -3.92
CA TYR A 47 4.22 -5.63 -3.47
C TYR A 47 4.38 -6.11 -2.03
N ASP A 48 5.56 -6.62 -1.67
CA ASP A 48 5.86 -7.08 -0.31
C ASP A 48 5.85 -5.93 0.70
N ILE A 49 6.33 -4.74 0.33
CA ILE A 49 6.20 -3.52 1.15
C ILE A 49 4.73 -3.26 1.46
N LEU A 50 3.86 -3.21 0.45
CA LEU A 50 2.43 -2.95 0.65
C LEU A 50 1.77 -4.03 1.52
N LEU A 51 2.11 -5.31 1.30
CA LEU A 51 1.62 -6.43 2.10
C LEU A 51 2.11 -6.37 3.56
N SER A 52 3.31 -5.85 3.81
CA SER A 52 3.89 -5.74 5.16
C SER A 52 3.10 -4.80 6.11
N PHE A 53 2.22 -3.98 5.56
CA PHE A 53 1.31 -3.12 6.34
C PHE A 53 0.00 -3.82 6.73
N GLY A 54 -0.26 -5.01 6.19
CA GLY A 54 -1.45 -5.80 6.49
C GLY A 54 -2.76 -5.08 6.16
N ASP A 55 -3.73 -5.20 7.05
CA ASP A 55 -5.06 -4.59 6.95
C ASP A 55 -5.07 -3.05 7.08
N LYS A 56 -3.92 -2.45 7.41
CA LYS A 56 -3.76 -1.00 7.59
C LYS A 56 -3.37 -0.27 6.31
N CYS A 57 -3.25 -0.97 5.19
CA CYS A 57 -2.95 -0.42 3.87
C CYS A 57 -3.93 -0.98 2.83
N GLU A 58 -4.62 -0.10 2.13
CA GLU A 58 -5.46 -0.45 0.98
C GLU A 58 -4.93 0.21 -0.29
N CYS A 59 -4.70 -0.57 -1.35
CA CYS A 59 -4.40 -0.02 -2.66
C CYS A 59 -5.69 0.44 -3.38
N LEU A 60 -5.72 1.68 -3.85
CA LEU A 60 -6.87 2.29 -4.53
C LEU A 60 -6.75 2.26 -6.06
N GLU A 61 -5.54 2.06 -6.59
CA GLU A 61 -5.29 1.95 -8.03
C GLU A 61 -5.83 0.60 -8.57
N PRO A 62 -6.77 0.57 -9.55
CA PRO A 62 -7.46 -0.65 -9.95
C PRO A 62 -6.55 -1.80 -10.39
N HIS A 63 -5.52 -1.52 -11.20
CA HIS A 63 -4.59 -2.53 -11.70
C HIS A 63 -3.80 -3.19 -10.55
N ILE A 64 -3.17 -2.36 -9.72
CA ILE A 64 -2.36 -2.82 -8.59
C ILE A 64 -3.23 -3.49 -7.52
N ARG A 65 -4.46 -3.00 -7.30
CA ARG A 65 -5.41 -3.61 -6.36
C ARG A 65 -5.79 -5.04 -6.77
N ASN A 66 -5.94 -5.33 -8.06
CA ASN A 66 -6.23 -6.68 -8.53
C ASN A 66 -5.04 -7.62 -8.28
N GLU A 67 -3.82 -7.15 -8.53
CA GLU A 67 -2.60 -7.90 -8.25
C GLU A 67 -2.38 -8.17 -6.76
N MET A 68 -2.65 -7.18 -5.89
CA MET A 68 -2.63 -7.35 -4.44
C MET A 68 -3.61 -8.44 -3.99
N LYS A 69 -4.85 -8.45 -4.52
CA LYS A 69 -5.84 -9.49 -4.20
C LYS A 69 -5.36 -10.87 -4.61
N ARG A 70 -4.80 -11.02 -5.82
CA ARG A 70 -4.24 -12.29 -6.30
C ARG A 70 -3.17 -12.81 -5.33
N LYS A 71 -2.19 -11.97 -4.96
CA LYS A 71 -1.12 -12.32 -4.02
C LYS A 71 -1.65 -12.71 -2.64
N ILE A 72 -2.62 -11.96 -2.10
CA ILE A 72 -3.25 -12.28 -0.81
C ILE A 72 -3.93 -13.65 -0.85
N GLN A 73 -4.64 -13.97 -1.95
CA GLN A 73 -5.27 -15.28 -2.13
C GLN A 73 -4.25 -16.41 -2.22
N GLU A 74 -3.14 -16.21 -2.94
CA GLU A 74 -2.04 -17.18 -3.01
C GLU A 74 -1.42 -17.43 -1.64
N ILE A 75 -1.17 -16.38 -0.84
CA ILE A 75 -0.66 -16.49 0.53
C ILE A 75 -1.68 -17.22 1.42
N ALA A 76 -2.97 -16.83 1.36
CA ALA A 76 -4.02 -17.45 2.18
C ALA A 76 -4.17 -18.95 1.89
N ALA A 77 -4.01 -19.37 0.63
CA ALA A 77 -4.07 -20.77 0.23
C ALA A 77 -2.97 -21.64 0.88
N LEU A 78 -1.84 -21.06 1.30
CA LEU A 78 -0.78 -21.78 2.02
C LEU A 78 -1.16 -22.14 3.45
N TYR A 79 -2.15 -21.45 4.02
CA TYR A 79 -2.59 -21.60 5.42
C TYR A 79 -4.05 -22.07 5.54
N ALA A 80 -4.65 -22.54 4.44
CA ALA A 80 -6.05 -22.95 4.35
C ALA A 80 -6.36 -24.28 5.06
#